data_AF-A0A956UPB1-F1
#
_entry.id   AF-A0A956UPB1-F1
#
_cell.length_a   1.000
_cell.length_b   1.000
_cell.length_c   1.000
_cell.angle_alpha   90.00
_cell.angle_beta   90.00
_cell.angle_gamma   90.00
#
_symmetry.space_group_name_H-M   'P 1'
#
loop_
_entity.id
_entity.type
_entity.pdbx_description
1 polymer ?
#
loop_
_entity_poly.entity_id
_entity_poly.type
_entity_poly.pdbx_seq_one_letter_code
_entity_poly.pdbx_strand_id
1 'polypeptide(L)'
;LQIVRDRNGQFLELDGLDAVFWGRGYHDDDWSFRPLAGLPERLDGRHHIALGHGHVAGPGDEHRSLLISQEELQAAGGQWDYVALGHWEPHADVSTGTTPAVYSGAPMPLSDANRKAGWAMVVDLWRRERGLARTSCGPPPTSR
;
A
#
# COMPACT_ATOMS: atom_id res chain seq x y z
N LEU A 1 -1.22 -8.37 -17.75
CA LEU A 1 -0.83 -7.21 -16.93
C LEU A 1 -2.08 -6.41 -16.62
N GLN A 2 -2.47 -6.28 -15.35
CA GLN A 2 -3.55 -5.40 -14.91
C GLN A 2 -2.95 -4.13 -14.28
N ILE A 3 -3.54 -2.97 -14.54
CA ILE A 3 -3.05 -1.66 -14.08
C ILE A 3 -4.25 -0.86 -13.60
N VAL A 4 -4.16 -0.27 -12.40
CA VAL A 4 -5.13 0.73 -11.92
C VAL A 4 -4.93 2.02 -12.70
N ARG A 5 -5.97 2.49 -13.39
CA ARG A 5 -5.90 3.71 -14.21
C ARG A 5 -6.93 4.77 -13.81
N ASP A 6 -8.03 4.39 -13.18
CA ASP A 6 -9.08 5.34 -12.83
C ASP A 6 -8.62 6.26 -11.68
N ARG A 7 -8.73 7.57 -11.90
CA ARG A 7 -8.39 8.60 -10.91
C ARG A 7 -9.36 8.62 -9.73
N ASN A 8 -10.57 8.11 -9.90
CA ASN A 8 -11.62 8.07 -8.88
C ASN A 8 -11.62 6.76 -8.08
N GLY A 9 -10.77 5.81 -8.45
CA GLY A 9 -10.68 4.51 -7.81
C GLY A 9 -11.18 3.39 -8.71
N GLN A 10 -10.47 2.27 -8.68
CA GLN A 10 -10.78 1.09 -9.48
C GLN A 10 -10.53 -0.16 -8.65
N PHE A 11 -11.52 -1.05 -8.62
CA PHE A 11 -11.30 -2.42 -8.17
C PHE A 11 -10.60 -3.24 -9.25
N LEU A 12 -9.64 -4.06 -8.84
CA LEU A 12 -9.03 -5.09 -9.66
C LEU A 12 -9.26 -6.45 -9.00
N GLU A 13 -9.78 -7.37 -9.79
CA GLU A 13 -9.98 -8.76 -9.42
C GLU A 13 -9.08 -9.62 -10.31
N LEU A 14 -8.33 -10.51 -9.69
CA LEU A 14 -7.37 -11.37 -10.35
C LEU A 14 -7.87 -12.81 -10.29
N ASP A 15 -7.95 -13.45 -11.46
CA ASP A 15 -8.41 -14.83 -11.56
C ASP A 15 -7.55 -15.76 -10.70
N GLY A 16 -8.22 -16.58 -9.89
CA GLY A 16 -7.57 -17.57 -9.02
C GLY A 16 -7.02 -17.02 -7.70
N LEU A 17 -7.24 -15.74 -7.36
CA LEU A 17 -6.89 -15.18 -6.06
C LEU A 17 -8.14 -14.92 -5.19
N ASP A 18 -8.06 -15.31 -3.91
CA ASP A 18 -9.08 -14.99 -2.89
C ASP A 18 -8.88 -13.56 -2.35
N ALA A 19 -8.67 -12.60 -3.26
CA ALA A 19 -8.35 -11.22 -2.96
C ALA A 19 -8.93 -10.24 -3.99
N VAL A 20 -9.28 -9.06 -3.52
CA VAL A 20 -9.61 -7.89 -4.32
C VAL A 20 -8.67 -6.76 -4.00
N PHE A 21 -8.32 -6.01 -5.03
CA PHE A 21 -7.45 -4.86 -4.92
C PHE A 21 -8.24 -3.61 -5.25
N TRP A 22 -7.90 -2.50 -4.62
CA TRP A 22 -8.39 -1.19 -5.03
C TRP A 22 -7.26 -0.19 -4.99
N GLY A 23 -7.28 0.74 -5.93
CA GLY A 23 -6.39 1.89 -5.88
C GLY A 23 -6.87 2.99 -6.79
N ARG A 24 -6.12 4.09 -6.80
CA ARG A 24 -6.35 5.23 -7.70
C ARG A 24 -5.15 5.44 -8.61
N GLY A 25 -5.43 5.70 -9.89
CA GLY A 25 -4.40 6.03 -10.87
C GLY A 25 -3.94 7.49 -10.70
N TYR A 26 -2.65 7.68 -10.44
CA TYR A 26 -2.03 9.00 -10.39
C TYR A 26 -1.65 9.50 -11.79
N HIS A 27 -1.78 10.80 -12.02
CA HIS A 27 -1.30 11.50 -13.21
C HIS A 27 -0.48 12.72 -12.81
N ASP A 28 0.63 12.96 -13.50
CA ASP A 28 1.64 13.97 -13.15
C ASP A 28 1.15 15.44 -13.19
N ASP A 29 -0.06 15.69 -13.69
CA ASP A 29 -0.67 17.01 -13.80
C ASP A 29 -1.46 17.45 -12.55
N ASP A 30 -1.61 16.57 -11.55
CA ASP A 30 -2.44 16.82 -10.37
C ASP A 30 -1.69 16.66 -9.06
N TRP A 31 -1.15 17.78 -8.61
CA TRP A 31 -0.41 17.92 -7.37
C TRP A 31 -1.30 17.79 -6.12
N SER A 32 -2.62 17.87 -6.28
CA SER A 32 -3.61 17.74 -5.20
C SER A 32 -4.09 16.30 -4.99
N PHE A 33 -3.64 15.38 -5.85
CA PHE A 33 -4.07 13.98 -5.83
C PHE A 33 -3.85 13.33 -4.46
N ARG A 34 -4.89 12.67 -3.97
CA ARG A 34 -4.92 11.95 -2.68
C ARG A 34 -5.06 10.45 -2.96
N PRO A 35 -4.00 9.64 -2.77
CA PRO A 35 -4.00 8.26 -3.24
C PRO A 35 -5.09 7.36 -2.67
N LEU A 36 -5.53 7.62 -1.43
CA LEU A 36 -6.54 6.82 -0.74
C LEU A 36 -7.90 7.52 -0.57
N ALA A 37 -8.05 8.75 -1.08
CA ALA A 37 -9.32 9.45 -0.86
C ALA A 37 -10.46 8.73 -1.59
N GLY A 38 -11.59 8.57 -0.89
CA GLY A 38 -12.73 7.79 -1.37
C GLY A 38 -12.56 6.27 -1.23
N LEU A 39 -11.66 5.81 -0.36
CA LEU A 39 -11.46 4.39 -0.06
C LEU A 39 -12.82 3.71 0.22
N PRO A 40 -13.25 2.74 -0.61
CA PRO A 40 -14.58 2.17 -0.50
C PRO A 40 -14.68 1.17 0.66
N GLU A 41 -15.92 0.86 1.02
CA GLU A 41 -16.22 -0.23 1.94
C GLU A 41 -15.88 -1.59 1.32
N ARG A 42 -15.77 -2.59 2.19
CA ARG A 42 -15.52 -3.98 1.81
C ARG A 42 -16.66 -4.51 0.95
N LEU A 43 -16.33 -5.16 -0.16
CA LEU A 43 -17.29 -5.74 -1.10
C LEU A 43 -17.84 -7.09 -0.61
N ASP A 44 -16.97 -7.95 -0.10
CA ASP A 44 -17.30 -9.33 0.24
C ASP A 44 -16.32 -9.96 1.25
N GLY A 45 -16.33 -11.30 1.40
CA GLY A 45 -15.47 -12.01 2.35
C GLY A 45 -13.99 -12.14 1.96
N ARG A 46 -13.61 -11.86 0.71
CA ARG A 46 -12.23 -12.05 0.19
C ARG A 46 -11.25 -11.06 0.80
N HIS A 47 -9.95 -11.30 0.70
CA HIS A 47 -8.97 -10.34 1.21
C HIS A 47 -9.03 -9.00 0.46
N HIS A 48 -9.13 -7.89 1.18
CA HIS A 48 -9.18 -6.54 0.57
C HIS A 48 -7.84 -5.84 0.75
N ILE A 49 -7.20 -5.49 -0.36
CA ILE A 49 -5.86 -4.89 -0.41
C ILE A 49 -5.90 -3.51 -1.08
N ALA A 50 -5.63 -2.46 -0.33
CA ALA A 50 -5.61 -1.09 -0.85
C ALA A 50 -4.22 -0.78 -1.41
N LEU A 51 -4.17 -0.09 -2.55
CA LEU A 51 -2.95 0.32 -3.22
C LEU A 51 -2.83 1.85 -3.16
N GLY A 52 -1.77 2.34 -2.53
CA GLY A 52 -1.50 3.78 -2.41
C GLY A 52 -0.09 4.13 -2.88
N HIS A 53 0.03 5.01 -3.86
CA HIS A 53 1.34 5.58 -4.24
C HIS A 53 1.41 7.02 -3.76
N GLY A 54 2.08 7.27 -2.62
CA GLY A 54 2.20 8.61 -2.07
C GLY A 54 2.91 8.67 -0.73
N HIS A 55 2.75 9.80 -0.05
CA HIS A 55 3.47 10.11 1.18
C HIS A 55 2.50 10.09 2.37
N VAL A 56 2.69 9.16 3.30
CA VAL A 56 1.94 9.15 4.57
C VAL A 56 2.43 10.30 5.44
N ALA A 57 1.56 11.27 5.66
CA ALA A 57 1.90 12.55 6.27
C ALA A 57 2.24 12.39 7.76
N GLY A 58 3.38 12.95 8.16
CA GLY A 58 3.69 13.28 9.54
C GLY A 58 3.52 14.78 9.82
N PRO A 59 3.74 15.21 11.08
CA PRO A 59 3.75 16.62 11.42
C PRO A 59 4.78 17.40 10.60
N GLY A 60 4.35 18.45 9.88
CA GLY A 60 5.24 19.31 9.07
C GLY A 60 5.41 18.87 7.61
N ASP A 61 4.78 17.77 7.18
CA ASP A 61 4.87 17.26 5.81
C ASP A 61 3.82 17.87 4.86
N GLU A 62 3.08 18.91 5.26
CA GLU A 62 1.97 19.48 4.48
C GLU A 62 2.40 20.05 3.12
N HIS A 63 3.70 20.36 2.99
CA HIS A 63 4.32 20.87 1.77
C HIS A 63 4.61 19.78 0.72
N ARG A 64 4.47 18.50 1.06
CA ARG A 64 4.69 17.38 0.14
C ARG A 64 3.43 17.09 -0.69
N SER A 65 3.63 16.45 -1.82
CA SER A 65 2.55 16.01 -2.71
C SER A 65 2.15 14.57 -2.43
N LEU A 66 1.01 14.14 -2.98
CA LEU A 66 0.50 12.76 -2.86
C LEU A 66 0.28 12.32 -1.41
N LEU A 67 -0.17 13.26 -0.58
CA LEU A 67 -0.36 13.04 0.83
C LEU A 67 -1.45 11.99 1.10
N ILE A 68 -1.13 11.05 1.97
CA ILE A 68 -2.03 10.09 2.60
C ILE A 68 -2.09 10.47 4.09
N SER A 69 -3.27 10.73 4.62
CA SER A 69 -3.42 11.09 6.03
C SER A 69 -3.42 9.87 6.93
N GLN A 70 -3.05 10.06 8.20
CA GLN A 70 -3.13 8.99 9.20
C GLN A 70 -4.60 8.55 9.42
N GLU A 71 -5.55 9.48 9.30
CA GLU A 71 -6.98 9.21 9.40
C GLU A 71 -7.46 8.31 8.25
N GLU A 72 -6.94 8.50 7.02
CA GLU A 72 -7.26 7.61 5.89
C GLU A 72 -6.76 6.17 6.15
N LEU A 73 -5.57 6.00 6.72
CA LEU A 73 -5.07 4.67 7.11
C LEU A 73 -5.88 4.05 8.26
N GLN A 74 -6.29 4.86 9.24
CA GLN A 74 -7.15 4.39 10.33
C GLN A 74 -8.54 3.99 9.83
N ALA A 75 -9.11 4.73 8.87
CA ALA A 75 -10.39 4.43 8.25
C ALA A 75 -10.38 3.13 7.43
N ALA A 76 -9.20 2.69 6.97
CA ALA A 76 -9.04 1.38 6.36
C ALA A 76 -9.23 0.23 7.37
N GLY A 77 -9.11 0.52 8.67
CA GLY A 77 -9.28 -0.41 9.78
C GLY A 77 -10.58 -1.21 9.71
N GLY A 78 -10.47 -2.54 9.79
CA GLY A 78 -11.61 -3.45 9.82
C GLY A 78 -12.26 -3.73 8.46
N GLN A 79 -12.05 -2.88 7.46
CA GLN A 79 -12.56 -3.06 6.10
C GLN A 79 -11.48 -3.63 5.16
N TRP A 80 -10.24 -3.19 5.35
CA TRP A 80 -9.08 -3.57 4.54
C TRP A 80 -8.12 -4.43 5.35
N ASP A 81 -7.60 -5.47 4.70
CA ASP A 81 -6.69 -6.43 5.31
C ASP A 81 -5.22 -5.99 5.19
N TYR A 82 -4.90 -5.16 4.19
CA TYR A 82 -3.56 -4.62 3.96
C TYR A 82 -3.61 -3.34 3.11
N VAL A 83 -2.70 -2.40 3.38
CA VAL A 83 -2.43 -1.24 2.53
C VAL A 83 -1.01 -1.34 1.97
N ALA A 84 -0.91 -1.64 0.67
CA ALA A 84 0.36 -1.71 -0.04
C ALA A 84 0.76 -0.30 -0.51
N LEU A 85 1.83 0.23 0.08
CA LEU A 85 2.30 1.57 -0.21
C LEU A 85 3.53 1.57 -1.12
N GLY A 86 3.57 2.53 -2.04
CA GLY A 86 4.74 2.93 -2.83
C GLY A 86 4.95 4.43 -2.77
N HIS A 87 6.06 4.92 -3.35
CA HIS A 87 6.58 6.31 -3.41
C HIS A 87 7.92 6.46 -2.67
N TRP A 88 8.09 5.75 -1.56
CA TRP A 88 9.30 5.83 -0.76
C TRP A 88 10.34 4.80 -1.19
N GLU A 89 11.59 5.24 -1.30
CA GLU A 89 12.70 4.32 -1.55
C GLU A 89 13.04 3.44 -0.34
N PRO A 90 13.08 3.93 0.91
CA PRO A 90 13.32 3.08 2.05
C PRO A 90 12.06 2.27 2.39
N HIS A 91 12.25 1.02 2.80
CA HIS A 91 11.21 0.27 3.48
C HIS A 91 10.78 0.99 4.76
N ALA A 92 9.47 1.08 5.01
CA ALA A 92 8.92 1.65 6.23
C ALA A 92 7.56 1.02 6.56
N ASP A 93 7.41 0.60 7.82
CA ASP A 93 6.11 0.23 8.39
C ASP A 93 5.47 1.51 8.97
N VAL A 94 4.31 1.88 8.43
CA VAL A 94 3.53 3.06 8.83
C VAL A 94 2.12 2.66 9.26
N SER A 95 1.98 1.41 9.71
CA SER A 95 0.71 0.85 10.14
C SER A 95 0.10 1.68 11.28
N THR A 96 -1.18 2.01 11.15
CA THR A 96 -1.97 2.64 12.21
C THR A 96 -3.25 1.86 12.45
N GLY A 97 -3.62 1.72 13.72
CA GLY A 97 -4.80 0.95 14.09
C GLY A 97 -4.58 -0.55 13.87
N THR A 98 -5.48 -1.20 13.13
CA THR A 98 -5.50 -2.67 12.98
C THR A 98 -5.15 -3.18 11.58
N THR A 99 -4.98 -2.28 10.62
CA THR A 99 -4.66 -2.64 9.23
C THR A 99 -3.18 -2.36 8.97
N PRO A 100 -2.38 -3.36 8.59
CA PRO A 100 -0.98 -3.12 8.26
C PRO A 100 -0.87 -2.25 7.00
N ALA A 101 -0.01 -1.24 7.06
CA ALA A 101 0.26 -0.30 5.97
C ALA A 101 1.78 -0.13 5.83
N VAL A 102 2.36 -0.61 4.72
CA VAL A 102 3.81 -0.73 4.62
C VAL A 102 4.30 -0.30 3.24
N TYR A 103 5.37 0.48 3.24
CA TYR A 103 6.19 0.74 2.05
C TYR A 103 7.16 -0.42 1.86
N SER A 104 7.07 -1.12 0.72
CA SER A 104 8.06 -2.17 0.38
C SER A 104 9.47 -1.61 0.20
N GLY A 105 9.58 -0.33 -0.15
CA GLY A 105 10.81 0.29 -0.58
C GLY A 105 11.13 0.02 -2.06
N ALA A 106 12.21 0.62 -2.54
CA ALA A 106 12.73 0.42 -3.88
C ALA A 106 13.45 -0.93 -3.98
N PRO A 107 13.29 -1.67 -5.09
CA PRO A 107 13.92 -2.97 -5.28
C PRO A 107 15.43 -2.88 -5.49
N MET A 108 15.95 -1.69 -5.80
CA MET A 108 17.38 -1.38 -5.90
C MET A 108 17.64 0.05 -5.43
N PRO A 109 18.86 0.38 -4.98
CA PRO A 109 19.23 1.75 -4.64
C PRO A 109 19.11 2.66 -5.86
N LEU A 110 18.44 3.80 -5.70
CA LEU A 110 18.40 4.86 -6.73
C LEU A 110 19.56 5.84 -6.60
N SER A 111 20.27 5.81 -5.48
CA SER A 111 21.53 6.51 -5.26
C SER A 111 22.42 5.75 -4.28
N ASP A 112 23.72 6.01 -4.33
CA ASP A 112 24.71 5.44 -3.40
C ASP A 112 24.44 5.79 -1.93
N ALA A 113 23.64 6.83 -1.69
CA ALA A 113 23.25 7.28 -0.36
C ALA A 113 22.20 6.37 0.30
N ASN A 114 21.41 5.62 -0.49
CA ASN A 114 20.33 4.81 0.06
C ASN A 114 20.70 3.32 0.18
N ARG A 115 21.40 2.98 1.25
CA ARG A 115 21.73 1.59 1.63
C ARG A 115 20.52 0.77 2.13
N LYS A 116 19.32 1.35 2.18
CA LYS A 116 18.10 0.71 2.70
C LYS A 116 17.13 0.26 1.61
N ALA A 117 17.51 0.38 0.33
CA ALA A 117 16.80 -0.23 -0.78
C ALA A 117 17.16 -1.73 -0.92
N GLY A 118 16.51 -2.42 -1.85
CA GLY A 118 16.75 -3.85 -2.08
C GLY A 118 15.82 -4.74 -1.27
N TRP A 119 14.57 -4.34 -1.05
CA TRP A 119 13.58 -5.13 -0.33
C TRP A 119 12.39 -5.45 -1.22
N ALA A 120 11.78 -6.60 -0.93
CA ALA A 120 10.43 -6.93 -1.37
C ALA A 120 9.64 -7.34 -0.13
N MET A 121 8.36 -6.94 -0.09
CA MET A 121 7.48 -7.34 1.00
C MET A 121 6.74 -8.62 0.61
N VAL A 122 6.79 -9.62 1.48
CA VAL A 122 5.97 -10.82 1.37
C VAL A 122 4.91 -10.76 2.45
N VAL A 123 3.64 -10.79 2.03
CA VAL A 123 2.49 -10.69 2.92
C VAL A 123 1.71 -11.98 2.86
N ASP A 124 1.64 -12.68 3.99
CA ASP A 124 0.82 -13.87 4.14
C ASP A 124 -0.55 -13.47 4.69
N LEU A 125 -1.57 -13.60 3.84
CA LEU A 125 -2.96 -13.34 4.18
C LEU A 125 -3.67 -14.67 4.44
N TRP A 126 -4.15 -14.85 5.67
CA TRP A 126 -4.86 -16.05 6.08
C TRP A 126 -6.34 -15.74 6.23
N ARG A 127 -7.19 -16.65 5.76
CA ARG A 127 -8.65 -16.55 5.91
C ARG A 127 -8.99 -16.32 7.39
N ARG A 128 -9.76 -15.27 7.67
CA ARG A 128 -10.18 -14.89 9.03
C ARG A 128 -11.12 -15.94 9.63
N GLU A 129 -10.57 -17.03 10.16
CA GLU A 129 -11.27 -17.76 11.23
C GLU A 129 -10.86 -17.23 12.60
N ARG A 130 -9.59 -16.86 12.82
CA ARG A 130 -9.11 -15.97 13.91
C ARG A 130 -7.73 -15.40 13.57
N GLY A 131 -7.57 -14.07 13.61
CA GLY A 131 -6.27 -13.42 13.87
C GLY A 131 -5.48 -12.87 12.68
N LEU A 132 -5.28 -11.54 12.73
CA LEU A 132 -4.25 -10.66 12.17
C LEU A 132 -3.31 -11.19 11.06
N ALA A 133 -3.24 -10.44 9.95
CA ALA A 133 -2.21 -10.60 8.92
C ALA A 133 -0.80 -10.52 9.53
N ARG A 134 0.10 -11.41 9.13
CA ARG A 134 1.51 -11.36 9.51
C ARG A 134 2.32 -10.84 8.33
N THR A 135 3.08 -9.78 8.57
CA THR A 135 4.05 -9.26 7.61
C THR A 135 5.43 -9.85 7.92
N SER A 136 6.18 -10.20 6.89
CA SER A 136 7.60 -10.54 7.03
C SER A 136 8.40 -9.85 5.94
N CYS A 137 9.57 -9.31 6.32
CA CYS A 137 10.44 -8.56 5.43
C CYS A 137 11.79 -9.29 5.34
N GLY A 138 12.27 -9.53 4.13
CA GLY A 138 13.52 -10.24 3.88
C GLY A 138 14.22 -9.71 2.63
N PRO A 139 15.56 -9.83 2.54
CA PRO A 139 16.27 -9.51 1.30
C PRO A 139 15.73 -10.37 0.15
N PRO A 140 15.78 -9.89 -1.11
CA PRO A 140 15.33 -10.65 -2.27
C PRO A 140 16.06 -12.00 -2.32
N PRO A 141 15.37 -13.08 -2.72
CA PRO A 141 16.02 -14.38 -2.86
C PRO A 141 17.17 -14.26 -3.85
N THR A 142 18.37 -14.69 -3.43
CA THR A 142 19.51 -14.77 -4.35
C THR A 142 19.25 -15.90 -5.33
N SER A 143 19.23 -15.59 -6.62
CA SER A 143 19.23 -16.62 -7.67
C SER A 143 20.51 -17.45 -7.52
N ARG A 144 20.36 -18.76 -7.29
CA ARG A 144 21.45 -19.73 -7.43
C ARG A 144 21.66 -20.09 -8.89
#